data_AF-A0A920RG25-F1
#
_entry.id   AF-A0A920RG25-F1
#
_cell.length_a   1.000
_cell.length_b   1.000
_cell.length_c   1.000
_cell.angle_alpha   90.00
_cell.angle_beta   90.00
_cell.angle_gamma   90.00
#
_symmetry.space_group_name_H-M   'P 1'
#
loop_
_entity.id
_entity.type
_entity.pdbx_description
1 polymer ?
#
loop_
_entity_poly.entity_id
_entity_poly.type
_entity_poly.pdbx_seq_one_letter_code
_entity_poly.pdbx_strand_id
1 'polypeptide(L)'
;MPTNVSPEYKQAEVEYRQAREPRERLECLQDMLRAIPKHKGTENLQADIKTRIKQLREELSGPKKGAHRAGPVQVIRAEGAAQVSFIGGPNVGKSSLHDRLTRSGAAVGAYPFTTHLPSPV
;
A
#
# COMPACT_ATOMS: atom_id res chain seq x y z
N MET A 1 -7.84 27.38 16.22
CA MET A 1 -6.66 28.28 16.22
C MET A 1 -6.31 28.60 14.78
N PRO A 2 -5.86 29.81 14.43
CA PRO A 2 -5.40 30.10 13.09
C PRO A 2 -4.11 29.32 12.82
N THR A 3 -4.16 28.41 11.86
CA THR A 3 -3.02 27.60 11.46
C THR A 3 -2.31 28.34 10.32
N ASN A 4 -1.13 28.91 10.59
CA ASN A 4 -0.30 29.47 9.52
C ASN A 4 0.29 28.33 8.70
N VAL A 5 -0.40 27.96 7.62
CA VAL A 5 0.01 26.91 6.69
C VAL A 5 0.92 27.45 5.60
N SER A 6 1.85 26.62 5.13
CA SER A 6 2.80 26.97 4.08
C SER A 6 2.08 27.34 2.76
N PRO A 7 2.70 28.17 1.89
CA PRO A 7 2.17 28.42 0.55
C PRO A 7 1.97 27.14 -0.26
N GLU A 8 2.90 26.18 -0.11
CA GLU A 8 2.85 24.85 -0.70
C GLU A 8 1.60 24.09 -0.28
N TYR A 9 1.24 24.14 1.01
CA TYR A 9 0.00 23.52 1.49
C TYR A 9 -1.25 24.15 0.85
N LYS A 10 -1.27 25.48 0.72
CA LYS A 10 -2.41 26.19 0.11
C LYS A 10 -2.58 25.82 -1.37
N GLN A 11 -1.48 25.65 -2.09
CA GLN A 11 -1.50 25.17 -3.48
C GLN A 11 -2.04 23.74 -3.55
N ALA A 12 -1.48 22.82 -2.74
CA ALA A 12 -1.94 21.44 -2.68
C ALA A 12 -3.42 21.32 -2.27
N GLU A 13 -3.92 22.23 -1.42
CA GLU A 13 -5.34 22.29 -1.06
C GLU A 13 -6.22 22.74 -2.24
N VAL A 14 -5.77 23.70 -3.04
CA VAL A 14 -6.47 24.10 -4.28
C VAL A 14 -6.51 22.94 -5.27
N GLU A 15 -5.39 22.25 -5.46
CA GLU A 15 -5.30 21.06 -6.32
C GLU A 15 -6.21 19.95 -5.83
N TYR A 16 -6.22 19.65 -4.52
CA TYR A 16 -7.14 18.68 -3.93
C TYR A 16 -8.61 19.04 -4.19
N ARG A 17 -8.98 20.33 -4.13
CA ARG A 17 -10.34 20.80 -4.41
C ARG A 17 -10.70 20.69 -5.90
N GLN A 18 -9.72 20.80 -6.80
CA GLN A 18 -9.91 20.67 -8.25
C GLN A 18 -9.89 19.21 -8.71
N ALA A 19 -9.18 18.32 -7.99
CA ALA A 19 -9.03 16.92 -8.32
C ALA A 19 -10.39 16.21 -8.39
N ARG A 20 -10.63 15.56 -9.53
CA ARG A 20 -11.88 14.82 -9.81
C ARG A 20 -11.70 13.34 -9.58
N GLU A 21 -10.53 12.80 -9.95
CA GLU A 21 -10.26 11.38 -9.83
C GLU A 21 -9.88 11.00 -8.40
N PRO A 22 -10.37 9.86 -7.87
CA PRO A 22 -10.03 9.40 -6.53
C PRO A 22 -8.53 9.18 -6.31
N ARG A 23 -7.79 8.79 -7.35
CA ARG A 23 -6.32 8.63 -7.30
C ARG A 23 -5.59 9.96 -7.20
N GLU A 24 -5.98 10.95 -8.01
CA GLU A 24 -5.43 12.30 -7.93
C GLU A 24 -5.70 12.92 -6.56
N ARG A 25 -6.92 12.77 -6.03
CA ARG A 25 -7.25 13.23 -4.67
C ARG A 25 -6.36 12.61 -3.60
N LEU A 26 -5.99 11.34 -3.76
CA LEU A 26 -5.10 10.65 -2.84
C LEU A 26 -3.69 11.27 -2.88
N GLU A 27 -3.17 11.56 -4.07
CA GLU A 27 -1.87 12.19 -4.27
C GLU A 27 -1.85 13.60 -3.66
N CYS A 28 -2.85 14.44 -3.98
CA CYS A 28 -2.96 15.78 -3.41
C CYS A 28 -3.02 15.75 -1.86
N LEU A 29 -3.75 14.80 -1.26
CA LEU A 29 -3.77 14.66 0.21
C LEU A 29 -2.41 14.26 0.79
N GLN A 30 -1.64 13.43 0.08
CA GLN A 30 -0.28 13.07 0.51
C GLN A 30 0.67 14.28 0.44
N ASP A 31 0.53 15.12 -0.59
CA ASP A 31 1.33 16.33 -0.73
C ASP A 31 0.93 17.40 0.30
N MET A 32 -0.37 17.56 0.57
CA MET A 32 -0.86 18.36 1.70
C MET A 32 -0.25 17.88 3.02
N LEU A 33 -0.17 16.57 3.27
CA LEU A 33 0.42 16.03 4.49
C LEU A 33 1.94 16.28 4.58
N ARG A 34 2.65 16.29 3.45
CA ARG A 34 4.09 16.60 3.39
C ARG A 34 4.37 18.07 3.67
N ALA A 35 3.53 18.98 3.14
CA ALA A 35 3.71 20.42 3.23
C ALA A 35 3.27 21.03 4.57
N ILE A 36 2.47 20.32 5.38
CA ILE A 36 2.00 20.82 6.68
C ILE A 36 3.16 20.99 7.68
N PRO A 37 3.25 22.16 8.36
CA PRO A 37 4.17 22.35 9.49
C PRO A 37 3.87 21.36 10.62
N LYS A 38 4.89 20.78 11.26
CA LYS A 38 4.72 19.80 12.34
C LYS A 38 4.84 20.47 13.71
N HIS A 39 3.76 21.08 14.19
CA HIS A 39 3.70 21.71 15.52
C HIS A 39 2.30 21.55 16.13
N LYS A 40 2.13 21.85 17.42
CA LYS A 40 0.87 21.64 18.16
C LYS A 40 -0.37 22.24 17.48
N GLY A 41 -0.23 23.40 16.82
CA GLY A 41 -1.33 24.06 16.10
C GLY A 41 -1.81 23.39 14.80
N THR A 42 -1.16 22.34 14.30
CA THR A 42 -1.54 21.60 13.08
C THR A 42 -1.93 20.14 13.36
N GLU A 43 -1.91 19.69 14.61
CA GLU A 43 -2.12 18.27 14.96
C GLU A 43 -3.49 17.77 14.49
N ASN A 44 -4.55 18.54 14.72
CA ASN A 44 -5.91 18.18 14.26
C ASN A 44 -5.98 18.10 12.73
N LEU A 45 -5.35 19.06 12.03
CA LEU A 45 -5.33 19.08 10.56
C LEU A 45 -4.58 17.86 9.99
N GLN A 46 -3.47 17.46 10.61
CA GLN A 46 -2.74 16.26 10.24
C GLN A 46 -3.58 15.00 10.47
N ALA A 47 -4.31 14.93 11.58
CA ALA A 47 -5.18 13.80 11.89
C ALA A 47 -6.32 13.67 10.86
N ASP A 48 -6.93 14.79 10.49
CA ASP A 48 -8.00 14.83 9.48
C ASP A 48 -7.50 14.35 8.11
N ILE A 49 -6.34 14.84 7.66
CA ILE A 49 -5.76 14.45 6.37
C ILE A 49 -5.37 12.97 6.37
N LYS A 50 -4.74 12.46 7.44
CA LYS A 50 -4.42 11.03 7.58
C LYS A 50 -5.68 10.16 7.51
N THR A 51 -6.77 10.62 8.14
CA THR A 51 -8.06 9.90 8.13
C THR A 51 -8.64 9.85 6.72
N ARG A 52 -8.62 10.96 5.98
CA ARG A 52 -9.06 11.01 4.57
C ARG A 52 -8.21 10.13 3.65
N ILE A 53 -6.88 10.13 3.82
CA ILE A 53 -5.97 9.24 3.09
C ILE A 53 -6.35 7.78 3.35
N LYS A 54 -6.60 7.41 4.61
CA LYS A 54 -6.99 6.04 4.96
C LYS A 54 -8.29 5.64 4.27
N GLN A 55 -9.33 6.47 4.35
CA GLN A 55 -10.62 6.22 3.72
C GLN A 55 -10.50 6.05 2.20
N LEU A 56 -9.81 6.97 1.51
CA LEU A 56 -9.60 6.89 0.06
C LEU A 56 -8.74 5.69 -0.35
N ARG A 57 -7.73 5.30 0.45
CA ARG A 57 -6.98 4.06 0.19
C ARG A 57 -7.85 2.83 0.31
N GLU A 58 -8.72 2.77 1.30
CA GLU A 58 -9.65 1.65 1.49
C GLU A 58 -10.68 1.60 0.34
N GLU A 59 -11.17 2.74 -0.14
CA GLU A 59 -12.06 2.83 -1.30
C GLU A 59 -11.38 2.38 -2.61
N LEU A 60 -10.10 2.74 -2.80
CA LEU A 60 -9.32 2.39 -3.98
C LEU A 60 -8.81 0.94 -3.97
N SER A 61 -8.53 0.38 -2.79
CA SER A 61 -7.99 -0.98 -2.63
C SER A 61 -9.08 -2.03 -2.38
N GLY A 62 -10.25 -1.63 -1.90
CA GLY A 62 -11.31 -2.54 -1.50
C GLY A 62 -12.20 -3.00 -2.67
N PRO A 63 -12.63 -4.27 -2.70
CA PRO A 63 -13.77 -4.66 -3.52
C PRO A 63 -15.01 -3.92 -2.99
N LYS A 64 -15.80 -3.33 -3.90
CA LYS A 64 -17.08 -2.69 -3.59
C LYS A 64 -17.88 -3.59 -2.64
N LYS A 65 -18.28 -3.07 -1.46
CA LYS A 65 -19.20 -3.75 -0.55
C LYS A 65 -20.39 -4.27 -1.36
N GLY A 66 -20.46 -5.58 -1.58
CA GLY A 66 -21.53 -6.23 -2.35
C GLY A 66 -21.10 -7.00 -3.60
N ALA A 67 -19.85 -6.90 -4.07
CA ALA A 67 -19.36 -7.84 -5.08
C ALA A 67 -19.11 -9.20 -4.39
N HIS A 68 -19.86 -10.22 -4.79
CA HIS A 68 -19.65 -11.61 -4.40
C HIS A 68 -18.16 -11.91 -4.33
N ARG A 69 -17.69 -12.42 -3.19
CA ARG A 69 -16.30 -12.78 -2.95
C ARG A 69 -15.79 -13.68 -4.08
N ALA A 70 -15.17 -13.10 -5.11
CA ALA A 70 -14.09 -13.80 -5.79
C ALA A 70 -13.02 -13.92 -4.70
N GLY A 71 -12.98 -15.09 -4.05
CA GLY A 71 -11.95 -15.37 -3.05
C GLY A 71 -10.57 -15.05 -3.64
N PRO A 72 -9.55 -14.78 -2.81
CA PRO A 72 -8.20 -14.58 -3.32
C PRO A 72 -7.85 -15.76 -4.24
N VAL A 73 -7.12 -15.48 -5.33
CA VAL A 73 -6.75 -16.47 -6.37
C VAL A 73 -6.21 -17.76 -5.74
N GLN A 74 -5.62 -17.67 -4.55
CA GLN A 74 -5.25 -18.79 -3.71
C GLN A 74 -5.43 -18.41 -2.22
N VAL A 75 -6.05 -19.29 -1.42
CA VAL A 75 -6.15 -19.14 0.04
C VAL A 75 -5.07 -20.01 0.68
N ILE A 76 -4.11 -19.38 1.38
CA ILE A 76 -3.12 -20.10 2.19
C ILE A 76 -3.73 -20.31 3.57
N ARG A 77 -3.95 -21.56 3.97
CA ARG A 77 -4.48 -21.91 5.30
C ARG A 77 -3.37 -21.82 6.33
N ALA A 78 -3.72 -21.46 7.56
CA ALA A 78 -2.79 -21.49 8.69
C ALA A 78 -2.40 -22.95 8.97
N GLU A 79 -1.12 -23.26 8.84
CA GLU A 79 -0.57 -24.62 8.95
C GLU A 79 0.80 -24.57 9.66
N GLY A 80 1.12 -25.65 10.38
CA GLY A 80 2.40 -25.81 11.07
C GLY A 80 2.59 -24.90 12.29
N ALA A 81 3.86 -24.79 12.73
CA ALA A 81 4.24 -23.96 13.88
C ALA A 81 4.42 -22.48 13.53
N ALA A 82 4.67 -22.15 12.25
CA ALA A 82 4.86 -20.78 11.78
C ALA A 82 4.61 -20.68 10.26
N GLN A 83 4.20 -19.49 9.81
CA GLN A 83 4.15 -19.11 8.40
C GLN A 83 5.18 -18.02 8.13
N VAL A 84 5.97 -18.21 7.07
CA VAL A 84 7.05 -17.29 6.70
C VAL A 84 6.87 -16.88 5.23
N SER A 85 7.18 -15.63 4.91
CA SER A 85 7.09 -15.09 3.55
C SER A 85 8.37 -14.35 3.17
N PHE A 86 8.84 -14.55 1.94
CA PHE A 86 10.00 -13.85 1.39
C PHE A 86 9.57 -12.62 0.59
N ILE A 87 10.06 -11.43 0.97
CA ILE A 87 9.77 -10.15 0.30
C ILE A 87 11.08 -9.54 -0.21
N GLY A 88 11.09 -9.07 -1.45
CA GLY A 88 12.25 -8.40 -2.04
C GLY A 88 12.11 -8.18 -3.55
N GLY A 89 13.07 -7.50 -4.18
CA GLY A 89 13.11 -7.29 -5.63
C GLY A 89 13.30 -8.59 -6.44
N PRO A 90 13.08 -8.57 -7.76
CA PRO A 90 13.38 -9.72 -8.63
C PRO A 90 14.88 -10.08 -8.60
N ASN A 91 15.23 -11.33 -8.89
CA ASN A 91 16.61 -11.84 -9.01
C ASN A 91 17.51 -11.74 -7.76
N VAL A 92 16.96 -11.48 -6.58
CA VAL A 92 17.74 -11.51 -5.30
C VAL A 92 17.88 -12.91 -4.69
N GLY A 93 17.53 -13.97 -5.43
CA GLY A 93 17.69 -15.36 -4.99
C GLY A 93 16.57 -15.94 -4.11
N LYS A 94 15.42 -15.27 -3.97
CA LYS A 94 14.29 -15.73 -3.13
C LYS A 94 13.82 -17.14 -3.50
N SER A 95 13.61 -17.38 -4.80
CA SER A 95 13.12 -18.67 -5.30
C SER A 95 14.16 -19.78 -5.09
N SER A 96 15.45 -19.47 -5.25
CA SER A 96 16.55 -20.40 -4.97
C SER A 96 16.65 -20.75 -3.48
N LEU A 97 16.46 -19.77 -2.59
CA LEU A 97 16.48 -20.00 -1.15
C LEU A 97 15.28 -20.82 -0.71
N HIS A 98 14.09 -20.48 -1.20
CA HIS A 98 12.87 -21.24 -0.93
C HIS A 98 13.04 -22.70 -1.36
N ASP A 99 13.46 -22.95 -2.60
CA ASP A 99 13.65 -24.30 -3.12
C ASP A 99 14.67 -25.11 -2.31
N ARG A 100 15.80 -24.51 -1.92
CA ARG A 100 16.82 -25.21 -1.11
C ARG A 100 16.31 -25.59 0.28
N LEU A 101 15.50 -24.74 0.91
CA LEU A 101 15.00 -24.98 2.27
C LEU A 101 13.83 -25.97 2.29
N THR A 102 12.94 -25.90 1.29
CA THR A 102 11.69 -26.66 1.29
C THR A 102 11.66 -27.82 0.30
N ARG A 103 12.63 -27.88 -0.64
CA ARG A 103 12.65 -28.81 -1.78
C ARG A 103 11.36 -28.76 -2.60
N SER A 104 10.76 -27.59 -2.71
CA SER A 104 9.47 -27.37 -3.37
C SER A 104 9.50 -27.53 -4.90
N GLY A 105 10.67 -27.56 -5.53
CA GLY A 105 10.81 -27.55 -6.99
C GLY A 105 10.50 -26.18 -7.60
N ALA A 106 10.75 -25.09 -6.85
CA ALA A 106 10.39 -23.75 -7.30
C ALA A 106 11.23 -23.33 -8.53
N ALA A 107 10.59 -22.77 -9.56
CA ALA A 107 11.26 -22.34 -10.77
C ALA A 107 12.27 -21.21 -10.50
N VAL A 108 13.55 -21.46 -10.81
CA VAL A 108 14.65 -20.50 -10.70
C VAL A 108 15.16 -20.19 -12.11
N GLY A 109 15.20 -18.91 -12.45
CA GLY A 109 15.68 -18.42 -13.74
C GLY A 109 16.35 -17.05 -13.60
N ALA A 110 17.13 -16.67 -14.60
CA ALA A 110 17.83 -15.38 -14.63
C ALA A 110 16.93 -14.19 -15.03
N TYR A 111 15.70 -14.47 -15.48
CA TYR A 111 14.71 -13.46 -15.86
C TYR A 111 13.85 -13.04 -14.66
N PRO A 112 13.37 -11.80 -14.62
CA PRO A 112 12.57 -11.32 -13.49
C PRO A 112 11.20 -12.01 -13.42
N PHE A 113 10.64 -12.05 -12.20
CA PHE A 113 9.29 -12.58 -11.92
C PHE A 113 9.07 -14.06 -12.25
N THR A 114 10.07 -14.91 -12.02
CA THR A 114 9.94 -16.38 -12.23
C THR A 114 8.85 -17.03 -11.36
N THR A 115 8.49 -16.42 -10.24
CA THR A 115 7.46 -16.91 -9.31
C THR A 115 6.21 -16.04 -9.43
N HIS A 116 5.13 -16.62 -9.98
CA HIS A 116 3.85 -15.93 -10.21
C HIS A 116 2.79 -16.20 -9.14
N LEU A 117 2.80 -17.38 -8.53
CA LEU A 117 1.86 -17.80 -7.50
C LEU A 117 2.62 -18.23 -6.23
N PRO A 118 2.00 -18.08 -5.05
CA PRO A 118 2.59 -18.59 -3.82
C PRO A 118 2.65 -20.13 -3.87
N SER A 119 3.79 -20.68 -3.47
CA SER A 119 4.02 -22.13 -3.40
C SER A 119 4.24 -22.54 -1.93
N PRO A 120 3.17 -22.61 -1.11
CA PRO A 120 3.28 -23.11 0.26
C PRO A 120 3.69 -24.59 0.25
N VAL A 121 4.39 -25.02 1.30
CA VAL A 121 4.98 -26.36 1.46
C VAL A 121 4.71 -26.86 2.87
#